data_AF-A0A2V6P2R3-F1
#
_entry.id   AF-A0A2V6P2R3-F1
#
_cell.length_a   1.000
_cell.length_b   1.000
_cell.length_c   1.000
_cell.angle_alpha   90.00
_cell.angle_beta   90.00
_cell.angle_gamma   90.00
#
_symmetry.space_group_name_H-M   'P 1'
#
loop_
_entity.id
_entity.type
_entity.pdbx_description
1 polymer ?
#
loop_
_entity_poly.entity_id
_entity_poly.type
_entity_poly.pdbx_seq_one_letter_code
_entity_poly.pdbx_strand_id
1 'polypeptide(L)'
;MFRNMLVALFRHERIRTTEAKAKAIRGLADHMVTLAKRETLHARRQVSAMVPDAEVVRRLFDTIAARFGDRQGGYTRIIRMGPRSGDVAPMVLLELVDRPEAPKEQSAAKGEKKEKAPRGESGAGVKTEKKKKKMAAAR
;
A
#
# COMPACT_ATOMS: atom_id res chain seq x y z
N MET A 1 -10.68 -13.77 9.96
CA MET A 1 -9.68 -13.04 9.14
C MET A 1 -10.25 -11.81 8.42
N PHE A 2 -11.34 -11.93 7.64
CA PHE A 2 -11.85 -10.81 6.80
C PHE A 2 -12.31 -9.57 7.58
N ARG A 3 -12.77 -9.73 8.82
CA ARG A 3 -13.13 -8.62 9.73
C ARG A 3 -12.00 -7.61 9.89
N ASN A 4 -10.80 -8.07 10.19
CA ASN A 4 -9.63 -7.20 10.36
C ASN A 4 -9.25 -6.49 9.06
N MET A 5 -9.46 -7.15 7.91
CA MET A 5 -9.22 -6.51 6.60
C MET A 5 -10.25 -5.43 6.28
N LEU A 6 -11.52 -5.62 6.64
CA LEU A 6 -12.56 -4.60 6.48
C LEU A 6 -12.29 -3.40 7.41
N VAL A 7 -11.93 -3.66 8.67
CA VAL A 7 -11.51 -2.61 9.61
C VAL A 7 -10.34 -1.82 9.02
N ALA A 8 -9.30 -2.50 8.55
CA ALA A 8 -8.14 -1.85 7.95
C ALA A 8 -8.50 -1.06 6.67
N LEU A 9 -9.38 -1.60 5.83
CA LEU A 9 -9.85 -0.93 4.61
C LEU A 9 -10.59 0.36 4.95
N PHE A 10 -11.54 0.35 5.89
CA PHE A 10 -12.30 1.55 6.23
C PHE A 10 -11.49 2.54 7.08
N ARG A 11 -10.52 2.06 7.87
CA ARG A 11 -9.62 2.91 8.64
C ARG A 11 -8.63 3.68 7.76
N HIS A 12 -8.00 2.99 6.79
CA HIS A 12 -6.94 3.58 5.97
C HIS A 12 -7.40 3.97 4.56
N GLU A 13 -8.63 3.61 4.17
CA GLU A 13 -9.21 3.75 2.83
C GLU A 13 -8.44 3.03 1.71
N ARG A 14 -7.31 2.38 2.04
CA ARG A 14 -6.40 1.72 1.13
C ARG A 14 -5.58 0.66 1.85
N ILE A 15 -5.55 -0.56 1.32
CA ILE A 15 -4.76 -1.68 1.85
C ILE A 15 -4.04 -2.45 0.76
N ARG A 16 -2.89 -3.03 1.08
CA ARG A 16 -2.14 -3.94 0.22
C ARG A 16 -2.38 -5.38 0.65
N THR A 17 -2.86 -6.23 -0.26
CA THR A 17 -3.17 -7.64 0.03
C THR A 17 -2.98 -8.51 -1.21
N THR A 18 -3.27 -9.81 -1.11
CA THR A 18 -3.24 -10.71 -2.27
C THR A 18 -4.52 -10.57 -3.11
N GLU A 19 -4.43 -10.84 -4.41
CA GLU A 19 -5.58 -10.73 -5.33
C GLU A 19 -6.79 -11.56 -4.87
N ALA A 20 -6.55 -12.80 -4.44
CA ALA A 20 -7.59 -13.68 -3.94
C ALA A 20 -8.33 -13.10 -2.72
N LYS A 21 -7.59 -12.53 -1.76
CA LYS A 21 -8.17 -11.92 -0.56
C LYS A 21 -8.95 -10.66 -0.90
N ALA A 22 -8.44 -9.82 -1.80
CA ALA A 22 -9.13 -8.62 -2.26
C ALA A 22 -10.46 -8.93 -2.94
N LYS A 23 -10.48 -9.93 -3.84
CA LYS A 23 -11.71 -10.38 -4.52
C LYS A 23 -12.75 -10.89 -3.52
N ALA A 24 -12.33 -11.63 -2.49
CA ALA A 24 -13.22 -12.13 -1.45
C ALA A 24 -13.86 -11.01 -0.61
N ILE A 25 -13.10 -9.95 -0.27
CA ILE A 25 -13.63 -8.86 0.58
C ILE A 25 -14.41 -7.79 -0.19
N ARG A 26 -14.26 -7.70 -1.51
CA ARG A 26 -14.93 -6.68 -2.34
C ARG A 26 -16.45 -6.66 -2.11
N GLY A 27 -17.12 -7.82 -2.19
CA GLY A 27 -18.57 -7.90 -2.00
C GLY A 27 -19.00 -7.50 -0.58
N LEU A 28 -18.22 -7.89 0.44
CA LEU A 28 -18.49 -7.52 1.83
C LEU A 28 -18.31 -6.02 2.06
N ALA A 29 -17.24 -5.42 1.53
CA ALA A 29 -16.99 -3.99 1.63
C ALA A 29 -18.12 -3.18 0.97
N ASP A 30 -18.55 -3.60 -0.22
CA ASP A 30 -19.64 -2.92 -0.94
C ASP A 30 -20.98 -3.03 -0.19
N HIS A 31 -21.25 -4.19 0.42
CA HIS A 31 -22.42 -4.37 1.25
C HIS A 31 -22.40 -3.48 2.50
N MET A 32 -21.24 -3.36 3.19
CA MET A 32 -21.11 -2.49 4.37
C MET A 32 -21.33 -1.01 4.03
N VAL A 33 -20.79 -0.52 2.91
CA VAL A 33 -21.06 0.86 2.45
C VAL A 33 -22.53 1.05 2.12
N THR A 34 -23.17 0.07 1.49
CA THR A 34 -24.61 0.11 1.19
C THR A 34 -25.47 0.16 2.45
N LEU A 35 -25.10 -0.58 3.49
CA LEU A 35 -25.76 -0.48 4.80
C LEU A 35 -25.52 0.88 5.44
N ALA A 36 -24.31 1.41 5.35
CA ALA A 36 -23.95 2.71 5.92
C ALA A 36 -24.79 3.85 5.31
N LYS A 37 -25.02 3.82 3.99
CA LYS A 37 -25.88 4.78 3.28
C LYS A 37 -27.34 4.80 3.75
N ARG A 38 -27.83 3.75 4.43
CA ARG A 38 -29.21 3.70 4.96
C ARG A 38 -29.34 4.47 6.27
N GLU A 39 -28.24 4.70 6.99
CA GLU A 39 -28.16 5.47 8.24
C GLU A 39 -29.09 5.04 9.39
N THR A 40 -29.67 3.83 9.36
CA THR A 40 -30.56 3.34 10.42
C THR A 40 -29.81 2.70 11.59
N LEU A 41 -30.44 2.66 12.77
CA LEU A 41 -29.92 1.93 13.95
C LEU A 41 -29.66 0.45 13.65
N HIS A 42 -30.55 -0.18 12.88
CA HIS A 42 -30.41 -1.57 12.48
C HIS A 42 -29.17 -1.78 11.60
N ALA A 43 -28.96 -0.90 10.62
CA ALA A 43 -27.76 -0.93 9.79
C ALA A 43 -26.49 -0.74 10.62
N ARG A 44 -26.48 0.21 11.58
CA ARG A 44 -25.33 0.40 12.50
C ARG A 44 -25.03 -0.87 13.30
N ARG A 45 -26.05 -1.56 13.81
CA ARG A 45 -25.87 -2.85 14.53
C ARG A 45 -25.29 -3.95 13.64
N GLN A 46 -25.78 -4.06 12.40
CA GLN A 46 -25.26 -5.03 11.43
C GLN A 46 -23.80 -4.77 11.07
N VAL A 47 -23.43 -3.51 10.84
CA VAL A 47 -22.05 -3.13 10.54
C VAL A 47 -21.15 -3.40 11.76
N SER A 48 -21.55 -3.00 12.96
CA SER A 48 -20.78 -3.24 14.19
C SER A 48 -20.59 -4.74 14.47
N ALA A 49 -21.54 -5.58 14.08
CA ALA A 49 -21.41 -7.02 14.19
C ALA A 49 -20.30 -7.60 13.31
N MET A 50 -19.86 -6.91 12.25
CA MET A 50 -18.79 -7.34 11.33
C MET A 50 -17.49 -6.56 11.50
N VAL A 51 -17.58 -5.26 11.82
CA VAL A 51 -16.48 -4.32 12.03
C VAL A 51 -16.50 -3.91 13.51
N PRO A 52 -15.80 -4.64 14.40
CA PRO A 52 -15.85 -4.43 15.84
C PRO A 52 -14.96 -3.25 16.29
N ASP A 53 -15.14 -2.09 15.67
CA ASP A 53 -14.40 -0.87 15.94
C ASP A 53 -15.32 0.34 15.80
N ALA A 54 -15.66 0.96 16.93
CA ALA A 54 -16.61 2.05 16.99
C ALA A 54 -16.15 3.30 16.22
N GLU A 55 -14.85 3.58 16.18
CA GLU A 55 -14.30 4.73 15.46
C GLU A 55 -14.44 4.54 13.95
N VAL A 56 -14.14 3.33 13.47
CA VAL A 56 -14.27 2.98 12.07
C VAL A 56 -15.73 2.94 11.64
N VAL A 57 -16.62 2.41 12.47
CA VAL A 57 -18.07 2.45 12.21
C VAL A 57 -18.54 3.89 12.11
N ARG A 58 -18.17 4.76 13.07
CA ARG A 58 -18.52 6.19 13.02
C ARG A 58 -18.06 6.83 11.71
N ARG A 59 -16.79 6.67 11.34
CA ARG A 59 -16.24 7.20 10.08
C ARG A 59 -16.94 6.65 8.83
N LEU A 60 -17.34 5.38 8.85
CA LEU A 60 -18.04 4.75 7.74
C LEU A 60 -19.40 5.42 7.47
N PHE A 61 -20.16 5.72 8.51
CA PHE A 61 -21.45 6.41 8.38
C PHE A 61 -21.27 7.92 8.12
N ASP A 62 -20.40 8.59 8.87
CA ASP A 62 -20.34 10.06 8.83
C ASP A 62 -19.59 10.60 7.60
N THR A 63 -18.54 9.90 7.14
CA THR A 63 -17.64 10.40 6.08
C THR A 63 -17.75 9.59 4.80
N ILE A 64 -17.66 8.26 4.90
CA ILE A 64 -17.56 7.39 3.72
C ILE A 64 -18.93 7.24 3.05
N ALA A 65 -20.00 7.04 3.81
CA ALA A 65 -21.35 6.90 3.24
C ALA A 65 -21.80 8.19 2.54
N ALA A 66 -21.56 9.36 3.17
CA ALA A 66 -21.84 10.67 2.58
C ALA A 66 -21.10 10.86 1.25
N ARG A 67 -19.81 10.47 1.17
CA ARG A 67 -19.02 10.53 -0.08
C ARG A 67 -19.64 9.71 -1.21
N PHE A 68 -20.29 8.60 -0.90
CA PHE A 68 -20.84 7.67 -1.89
C PHE A 68 -22.35 7.81 -2.08
N GLY A 69 -22.97 8.93 -1.66
CA GLY A 69 -24.42 9.17 -1.75
C GLY A 69 -25.01 8.86 -3.13
N ASP A 70 -24.41 9.41 -4.18
CA ASP A 70 -24.92 9.28 -5.55
C ASP A 70 -24.52 7.98 -6.26
N ARG A 71 -23.52 7.26 -5.72
CA ARG A 71 -22.97 6.05 -6.35
C ARG A 71 -23.79 4.81 -5.99
N GLN A 72 -24.26 4.08 -7.00
CA GLN A 72 -25.01 2.83 -6.84
C GLN A 72 -24.09 1.59 -7.00
N GLY A 73 -23.18 1.40 -6.04
CA GLY A 73 -22.28 0.23 -6.00
C GLY A 73 -20.89 0.45 -6.58
N GLY A 74 -20.03 -0.56 -6.44
CA GLY A 74 -18.63 -0.48 -6.89
C GLY A 74 -17.82 0.55 -6.11
N TYR A 75 -17.86 0.48 -4.78
CA TYR A 75 -17.20 1.46 -3.91
C TYR A 75 -15.71 1.17 -3.73
N THR A 76 -15.25 -0.02 -4.16
CA THR A 76 -13.86 -0.46 -4.06
C THR A 76 -13.20 -0.68 -5.42
N ARG A 77 -11.96 -0.22 -5.57
CA ARG A 77 -11.10 -0.46 -6.73
C ARG A 77 -9.96 -1.42 -6.36
N ILE A 78 -9.69 -2.37 -7.24
CA ILE A 78 -8.54 -3.28 -7.15
C ILE A 78 -7.52 -2.85 -8.20
N ILE A 79 -6.34 -2.44 -7.75
CA ILE A 79 -5.21 -2.10 -8.61
C ILE A 79 -4.18 -3.22 -8.50
N ARG A 80 -3.82 -3.82 -9.62
CA ARG A 80 -2.79 -4.87 -9.65
C ARG A 80 -1.42 -4.30 -9.34
N MET A 81 -0.65 -5.01 -8.53
CA MET A 81 0.75 -4.72 -8.27
C MET A 81 1.61 -5.89 -8.76
N GLY A 82 2.94 -5.70 -8.71
CA GLY A 82 3.87 -6.78 -8.95
C GLY A 82 3.73 -7.94 -7.94
N PRO A 83 4.19 -9.14 -8.29
CA PRO A 83 4.14 -10.30 -7.39
C PRO A 83 4.97 -10.06 -6.12
N ARG A 84 4.59 -10.72 -5.03
CA ARG A 84 5.35 -10.70 -3.79
C ARG A 84 6.64 -11.52 -3.94
N SER A 85 7.74 -11.00 -3.38
CA SER A 85 9.01 -11.73 -3.32
C SER A 85 8.91 -12.93 -2.37
N GLY A 86 9.43 -14.08 -2.79
CA GLY A 86 9.45 -15.33 -2.01
C GLY A 86 8.39 -16.33 -2.45
N ASP A 87 7.11 -15.95 -2.45
CA ASP A 87 5.98 -16.85 -2.80
C ASP A 87 5.34 -16.55 -4.16
N VAL A 88 5.83 -15.52 -4.88
CA VAL A 88 5.32 -15.06 -6.18
C VAL A 88 3.81 -14.78 -6.17
N ALA A 89 3.23 -14.51 -4.99
CA ALA A 89 1.79 -14.31 -4.87
C ALA A 89 1.37 -13.00 -5.56
N PRO A 90 0.30 -13.00 -6.37
CA PRO A 90 -0.19 -11.78 -7.02
C PRO A 90 -0.71 -10.82 -5.96
N MET A 91 -0.05 -9.66 -5.85
CA MET A 91 -0.43 -8.61 -4.92
C MET A 91 -1.32 -7.59 -5.61
N VAL A 92 -2.26 -7.06 -4.83
CA VAL A 92 -3.13 -5.98 -5.28
C VAL A 92 -3.28 -4.96 -4.18
N LEU A 93 -3.56 -3.75 -4.62
CA LEU A 93 -3.97 -2.66 -3.78
C LEU A 93 -5.48 -2.54 -3.87
N LEU A 94 -6.16 -2.67 -2.73
CA LEU A 94 -7.59 -2.43 -2.62
C LEU A 94 -7.81 -1.06 -1.99
N GLU A 95 -8.56 -0.20 -2.67
CA GLU A 95 -8.84 1.17 -2.22
C GLU A 95 -10.33 1.52 -2.37
N LEU A 96 -10.80 2.46 -1.54
CA LEU A 96 -12.08 3.11 -1.75
C LEU A 96 -11.98 4.10 -2.93
N VAL A 97 -13.02 4.14 -3.74
CA VAL A 97 -13.12 5.06 -4.88
C VAL A 97 -13.25 6.51 -4.37
N ASP A 98 -12.84 7.48 -5.20
CA ASP A 98 -12.95 8.92 -4.91
C ASP A 98 -12.25 9.35 -3.59
N ARG A 99 -11.22 8.60 -3.17
CA ARG A 99 -10.34 9.01 -2.08
C ARG A 99 -9.67 10.34 -2.44
N PRO A 100 -9.76 11.39 -1.61
CA PRO A 100 -8.99 12.60 -1.82
C PRO A 100 -7.51 12.24 -1.76
N GLU A 101 -6.77 12.53 -2.84
CA GLU A 101 -5.32 12.33 -2.84
C GLU A 101 -4.73 13.20 -1.72
N ALA A 102 -3.99 12.58 -0.79
CA ALA A 102 -3.14 13.36 0.09
C ALA A 102 -2.16 14.17 -0.79
N PRO A 103 -1.85 15.43 -0.45
CA PRO A 103 -0.90 16.23 -1.21
C PRO A 103 0.37 15.42 -1.46
N LYS A 104 0.68 15.19 -2.74
CA LYS A 104 1.93 14.56 -3.13
C LYS A 104 3.04 15.52 -2.73
N GLU A 105 3.75 15.25 -1.64
CA GLU A 105 5.10 15.78 -1.49
C GLU A 105 5.87 15.34 -2.73
N GLN A 106 6.18 16.31 -3.57
CA GLN A 106 6.98 16.12 -4.76
C GLN A 106 8.35 15.63 -4.31
N SER A 107 8.59 14.32 -4.35
CA SER A 107 9.94 13.81 -4.46
C SER A 107 10.44 14.20 -5.85
N ALA A 108 10.99 15.41 -5.90
CA ALA A 108 11.59 16.02 -7.06
C ALA A 108 12.60 15.07 -7.69
N ALA A 109 12.51 14.97 -9.01
CA ALA A 109 13.57 14.50 -9.85
C ALA A 109 14.91 15.18 -9.48
N LYS A 110 15.91 14.38 -9.16
CA LYS A 110 17.29 14.71 -9.52
C LYS A 110 17.75 13.67 -10.53
N GLY A 111 17.43 13.92 -11.79
CA GLY A 111 18.21 13.37 -12.87
C GLY A 111 19.54 14.10 -12.90
N GLU A 112 20.64 13.37 -12.77
CA GLU A 112 21.86 13.70 -13.51
C GLU A 112 22.32 12.43 -14.20
N LYS A 113 22.17 12.44 -15.53
CA LYS A 113 23.01 11.69 -16.45
C LYS A 113 24.48 12.00 -16.11
N LYS A 114 25.31 10.98 -15.96
CA LYS A 114 26.71 11.04 -16.40
C LYS A 114 27.04 9.80 -17.22
N GLU A 115 27.14 10.06 -18.52
CA GLU A 115 27.84 9.39 -19.62
C GLU A 115 28.18 7.89 -19.59
N LYS A 116 27.83 7.28 -20.73
CA LYS A 116 28.40 6.06 -21.28
C LYS A 116 29.90 6.23 -21.59
N ALA A 117 30.68 5.24 -21.13
CA ALA A 117 31.70 4.47 -21.87
C ALA A 117 33.06 5.14 -22.18
N PRO A 118 34.16 4.35 -22.40
CA PRO A 118 34.16 2.93 -22.74
C PRO A 118 35.14 2.01 -21.98
N ARG A 119 34.85 0.73 -22.18
CA ARG A 119 35.69 -0.45 -22.02
C ARG A 119 36.89 -0.34 -22.97
N GLY A 120 38.11 -0.53 -22.47
CA GLY A 120 39.34 -0.60 -23.28
C GLY A 120 40.47 -1.26 -22.47
N GLU A 121 41.08 -2.27 -23.07
CA GLU A 121 42.02 -3.23 -22.48
C GLU A 121 43.39 -2.65 -22.11
N SER A 122 44.00 -3.24 -21.09
CA SER A 122 45.45 -3.51 -20.86
C SER A 122 45.63 -3.69 -19.34
N GLY A 123 46.21 -4.77 -18.81
CA GLY A 123 47.42 -5.44 -19.23
C GLY A 123 48.53 -5.12 -18.21
N ALA A 124 48.72 -6.03 -17.25
CA ALA A 124 49.97 -6.33 -16.54
C ALA A 124 50.68 -5.29 -15.63
N GLY A 125 51.05 -5.77 -14.43
CA GLY A 125 52.19 -5.29 -13.62
C GLY A 125 51.93 -3.97 -12.86
N VAL A 126 52.41 -3.71 -11.64
CA VAL A 126 53.65 -4.14 -11.00
C VAL A 126 53.47 -4.04 -9.47
N LYS A 127 54.01 -5.03 -8.76
CA LYS A 127 54.27 -5.04 -7.32
C LYS A 127 55.43 -4.08 -7.00
N THR A 128 55.24 -3.04 -6.18
CA THR A 128 56.26 -2.39 -5.31
C THR A 128 55.57 -1.18 -4.66
N GLU A 129 55.19 -1.18 -3.38
CA GLU A 129 55.93 -0.49 -2.31
C GLU A 129 55.17 -0.62 -0.95
N LYS A 130 54.68 -1.81 -0.57
CA LYS A 130 54.05 -1.99 0.76
C LYS A 130 54.64 -3.12 1.62
N LYS A 131 55.87 -3.53 1.33
CA LYS A 131 56.70 -4.29 2.28
C LYS A 131 57.88 -3.39 2.68
N LYS A 132 58.01 -3.15 3.99
CA LYS A 132 59.16 -2.51 4.70
C LYS A 132 59.19 -0.97 4.80
N LYS A 133 58.31 -0.35 5.62
CA LYS A 133 58.70 0.84 6.45
C LYS A 133 57.71 1.31 7.53
N LYS A 134 56.71 0.50 7.88
CA LYS A 134 56.04 0.55 9.18
C LYS A 134 55.77 -0.90 9.63
N MET A 135 56.76 -1.79 9.82
CA MET A 135 57.66 -1.77 10.98
C MET A 135 56.94 -1.13 12.17
N ALA A 136 56.37 -1.93 13.06
CA ALA A 136 57.18 -2.45 14.17
C ALA A 136 58.03 -1.31 14.76
N ALA A 137 57.36 -0.34 15.39
CA ALA A 137 57.88 0.53 16.44
C ALA A 137 56.76 1.52 16.85
N ALA A 138 56.44 1.57 18.14
CA ALA A 138 55.63 2.58 18.82
C ALA A 138 54.09 2.43 18.77
N ARG A 139 53.55 1.44 19.49
CA ARG A 139 52.89 1.70 20.79
C ARG A 139 52.56 0.41 21.51
#